data_AF-A0A183NPS6-F1
#
_entry.id   AF-A0A183NPS6-F1
#
_cell.length_a   1.000
_cell.length_b   1.000
_cell.length_c   1.000
_cell.angle_alpha   90.00
_cell.angle_beta   90.00
_cell.angle_gamma   90.00
#
_symmetry.space_group_name_H-M   'P 1'
#
loop_
_entity.id
_entity.type
_entity.pdbx_description
1 polymer ?
#
loop_
_entity_poly.entity_id
_entity_poly.type
_entity_poly.pdbx_seq_one_letter_code
_entity_poly.pdbx_strand_id
1 'polypeptide(L)'
;MMYCVIRNPVITDKDGVPVVDKYGQVKVRMGDEEYRFAQDPFPLYPGEALKDIVRPLPVVLPNSALRLRAVSDFEDGNVNRIAGEEWLFEGPGKYFISRLISGWFGNNLFDLDIITIVADVKTARSKFRLFKIFDTTRKYDERF
;
A
#
# COMPACT_ATOMS: atom_id res chain seq x y z
N MET A 1 -0.03 -13.89 -10.95
CA MET A 1 -0.83 -13.29 -9.87
C MET A 1 -0.86 -11.80 -10.14
N MET A 2 -2.05 -11.27 -10.39
CA MET A 2 -2.27 -9.90 -10.86
C MET A 2 -3.16 -9.17 -9.86
N TYR A 3 -3.16 -7.84 -9.93
CA TYR A 3 -4.04 -6.98 -9.16
C TYR A 3 -4.59 -5.86 -10.04
N CYS A 4 -5.68 -5.27 -9.58
CA CYS A 4 -6.20 -4.02 -10.10
C CYS A 4 -6.63 -3.11 -8.95
N VAL A 5 -6.77 -1.81 -9.23
CA VAL A 5 -7.21 -0.83 -8.24
C VAL A 5 -8.59 -0.33 -8.66
N ILE A 6 -9.57 -0.47 -7.78
CA ILE A 6 -10.93 0.00 -7.96
C ILE A 6 -11.10 1.31 -7.18
N ARG A 7 -11.54 2.37 -7.86
CA ARG A 7 -12.00 3.62 -7.25
C ARG A 7 -13.45 3.51 -6.83
N ASN A 8 -13.77 4.18 -5.73
CA ASN A 8 -15.09 4.19 -5.10
C ASN A 8 -15.65 2.78 -4.88
N PRO A 9 -14.91 1.89 -4.18
CA PRO A 9 -15.33 0.51 -4.00
C PRO A 9 -16.69 0.42 -3.32
N VAL A 10 -17.47 -0.58 -3.75
CA VAL A 10 -18.76 -0.92 -3.17
C VAL A 10 -18.65 -1.25 -1.68
N ILE A 11 -19.66 -0.83 -0.91
CA ILE A 11 -19.83 -1.23 0.47
C ILE A 11 -20.58 -2.57 0.46
N THR A 12 -19.94 -3.62 0.97
CA THR A 12 -20.55 -4.93 1.15
C THR A 12 -20.90 -5.19 2.61
N ASP A 13 -21.87 -6.06 2.84
CA ASP A 13 -22.13 -6.62 4.17
C ASP A 13 -21.13 -7.75 4.51
N LYS A 14 -21.41 -8.47 5.61
CA LYS A 14 -20.56 -9.59 6.08
C LYS A 14 -20.56 -10.79 5.13
N ASP A 15 -21.56 -10.90 4.27
CA ASP A 15 -21.74 -12.00 3.32
C ASP A 15 -21.22 -11.61 1.92
N GLY A 16 -20.65 -10.41 1.78
CA GLY A 16 -20.12 -9.90 0.51
C GLY A 16 -21.19 -9.34 -0.42
N VAL A 17 -22.43 -9.15 0.06
CA VAL A 17 -23.53 -8.61 -0.74
C VAL A 17 -23.48 -7.08 -0.73
N PRO A 18 -23.62 -6.42 -1.89
CA PRO A 18 -23.67 -4.96 -1.98
C PRO A 18 -24.79 -4.36 -1.13
N VAL A 19 -24.44 -3.41 -0.27
CA VAL A 19 -25.41 -2.64 0.49
C VAL A 19 -26.08 -1.63 -0.43
N VAL A 20 -27.41 -1.69 -0.51
CA VAL A 20 -28.23 -0.76 -1.30
C VAL A 20 -28.94 0.28 -0.42
N ASP A 21 -29.30 1.41 -1.01
CA ASP A 21 -30.14 2.42 -0.37
C ASP A 21 -31.64 2.15 -0.60
N LYS A 22 -32.50 3.06 -0.11
CA LYS A 22 -33.97 2.97 -0.23
C LYS A 22 -34.50 3.04 -1.67
N TYR A 23 -33.66 3.41 -2.63
CA TYR A 23 -33.97 3.49 -4.06
C TYR A 23 -33.36 2.34 -4.86
N GLY A 24 -32.67 1.39 -4.19
CA GLY A 24 -31.98 0.28 -4.85
C GLY A 24 -30.62 0.65 -5.44
N GLN A 25 -30.10 1.84 -5.12
CA GLN A 25 -28.77 2.25 -5.57
C GLN A 25 -27.70 1.66 -4.63
N VAL A 26 -26.66 1.09 -5.23
CA VAL A 26 -25.51 0.54 -4.50
C VAL A 26 -24.72 1.64 -3.80
N LYS A 27 -24.40 1.43 -2.52
CA LYS A 27 -23.57 2.36 -1.75
C LYS A 27 -22.08 2.10 -2.03
N VAL A 28 -21.34 3.17 -2.23
CA VAL A 28 -19.89 3.15 -2.49
C VAL A 28 -19.15 4.01 -1.47
N ARG A 29 -17.88 3.68 -1.21
CA ARG A 29 -16.98 4.52 -0.40
C ARG A 29 -16.37 5.60 -1.30
N MET A 30 -17.00 6.77 -1.36
CA MET A 30 -16.54 7.86 -2.23
C MET A 30 -15.15 8.37 -1.85
N GLY A 31 -14.27 8.49 -2.84
CA GLY A 31 -12.88 8.91 -2.65
C GLY A 31 -11.94 7.80 -2.18
N ASP A 32 -12.46 6.58 -2.01
CA ASP A 32 -11.67 5.43 -1.62
C ASP A 32 -11.14 4.63 -2.81
N GLU A 33 -10.08 3.86 -2.54
CA GLU A 33 -9.50 2.91 -3.48
C GLU A 33 -9.40 1.54 -2.81
N GLU A 34 -9.61 0.48 -3.58
CA GLU A 34 -9.51 -0.91 -3.13
C GLU A 34 -8.65 -1.71 -4.11
N TYR A 35 -7.68 -2.44 -3.57
CA TYR A 35 -6.84 -3.35 -4.34
C TYR A 35 -7.53 -4.71 -4.41
N ARG A 36 -7.92 -5.13 -5.62
CA ARG A 36 -8.48 -6.47 -5.87
C ARG A 36 -7.44 -7.36 -6.53
N PHE A 37 -7.17 -8.50 -5.89
CA PHE A 37 -6.22 -9.50 -6.37
C PHE A 37 -6.92 -10.53 -7.28
N ALA A 38 -6.16 -11.52 -7.76
CA ALA A 38 -6.69 -12.59 -8.59
C ALA A 38 -7.89 -13.30 -7.92
N GLN A 39 -9.05 -13.23 -8.57
CA GLN A 39 -10.32 -13.82 -8.14
C GLN A 39 -11.20 -14.11 -9.38
N ASP A 40 -12.37 -14.69 -9.17
CA ASP A 40 -13.34 -14.92 -10.25
C ASP A 40 -13.77 -13.60 -10.92
N PRO A 41 -14.11 -13.60 -12.22
CA PRO A 41 -14.58 -12.40 -12.91
C PRO A 41 -15.73 -11.74 -12.16
N PHE A 42 -15.56 -10.45 -11.83
CA PHE A 42 -16.53 -9.68 -11.07
C PHE A 42 -17.01 -8.47 -11.89
N PRO A 43 -18.29 -8.09 -11.78
CA PRO A 43 -18.77 -6.85 -12.36
C PRO A 43 -18.26 -5.64 -11.56
N LEU A 44 -18.18 -4.49 -12.22
CA LEU A 44 -18.09 -3.20 -11.53
C LEU A 44 -19.51 -2.69 -11.26
N TYR A 45 -19.78 -2.28 -10.02
CA TYR A 45 -21.06 -1.70 -9.65
C TYR A 45 -21.17 -0.23 -10.11
N PRO A 46 -22.39 0.31 -10.30
CA PRO A 46 -22.56 1.72 -10.61
C PRO A 46 -21.84 2.63 -9.61
N GLY A 47 -20.91 3.46 -10.10
CA GLY A 47 -20.08 4.35 -9.29
C GLY A 47 -18.66 3.84 -9.04
N GLU A 48 -18.42 2.53 -9.17
CA GLU A 48 -17.07 1.96 -9.20
C GLU A 48 -16.39 2.30 -10.53
N ALA A 49 -15.08 2.51 -10.48
CA ALA A 49 -14.27 2.68 -11.68
C ALA A 49 -12.93 1.96 -11.53
N LEU A 50 -12.47 1.34 -12.59
CA LEU A 50 -11.11 0.81 -12.64
C LEU A 50 -10.12 1.99 -12.73
N LYS A 51 -9.24 2.16 -11.75
CA LYS A 51 -8.24 3.24 -11.72
C LYS A 51 -7.24 3.09 -12.86
N ASP A 52 -6.81 1.86 -13.10
CA ASP A 52 -5.71 1.51 -14.00
C ASP A 52 -5.89 0.09 -14.55
N ILE A 53 -5.12 -0.29 -15.56
CA ILE A 53 -5.12 -1.63 -16.11
C ILE A 53 -4.72 -2.68 -15.06
N VAL A 54 -5.09 -3.93 -15.31
CA VAL A 54 -4.67 -5.06 -14.49
C VAL A 54 -3.14 -5.20 -14.58
N ARG A 55 -2.45 -5.17 -13.44
CA ARG A 55 -0.98 -5.21 -13.34
C ARG A 55 -0.50 -6.46 -12.59
N PRO A 56 0.71 -6.98 -12.90
CA PRO A 56 1.30 -8.08 -12.12
C PRO A 56 1.73 -7.61 -10.72
N LEU A 57 1.67 -8.50 -9.72
CA LEU A 57 2.21 -8.18 -8.39
C LEU A 57 3.74 -8.00 -8.45
N PRO A 58 4.30 -7.03 -7.69
CA PRO A 58 5.73 -6.85 -7.59
C PRO A 58 6.39 -8.06 -6.91
N VAL A 59 7.44 -8.59 -7.55
CA VAL A 59 8.24 -9.71 -7.05
C VAL A 59 9.57 -9.17 -6.55
N VAL A 60 9.91 -9.51 -5.31
CA VAL A 60 11.17 -9.15 -4.67
C VAL A 60 12.13 -10.30 -4.86
N LEU A 61 13.26 -10.02 -5.50
CA LEU A 61 14.28 -11.01 -5.83
C LEU A 61 15.10 -11.40 -4.58
N PRO A 62 15.78 -12.56 -4.58
CA PRO A 62 16.74 -12.90 -3.54
C PRO A 62 17.78 -11.80 -3.36
N ASN A 63 18.21 -11.55 -2.11
CA ASN A 63 19.16 -10.48 -1.76
C ASN A 63 18.71 -9.05 -2.09
N SER A 64 17.44 -8.84 -2.42
CA SER A 64 16.83 -7.51 -2.57
C SER A 64 15.76 -7.30 -1.51
N ALA A 65 15.43 -6.04 -1.23
CA ALA A 65 14.38 -5.69 -0.27
C ALA A 65 13.55 -4.50 -0.77
N LEU A 66 12.28 -4.46 -0.38
CA LEU A 66 11.44 -3.29 -0.56
C LEU A 66 11.52 -2.42 0.69
N ARG A 67 11.73 -1.12 0.51
CA ARG A 67 11.55 -0.14 1.58
C ARG A 67 10.10 0.33 1.57
N LEU A 68 9.42 0.11 2.68
CA LEU A 68 8.01 0.42 2.87
C LEU A 68 7.90 1.51 3.94
N ARG A 69 6.93 2.40 3.78
CA ARG A 69 6.59 3.45 4.74
C ARG A 69 5.08 3.47 4.96
N ALA A 70 4.65 3.46 6.21
CA ALA A 70 3.25 3.63 6.56
C ALA A 70 2.79 5.05 6.22
N VAL A 71 1.67 5.19 5.52
CA VAL A 71 1.04 6.50 5.22
C VAL A 71 0.20 6.97 6.39
N SER A 72 -0.46 6.03 7.05
CA SER A 72 -1.37 6.24 8.17
C SER A 72 -1.18 5.11 9.17
N ASP A 73 -1.73 5.26 10.37
CA ASP A 73 -1.76 4.20 11.36
C ASP A 73 -2.61 3.03 10.86
N PHE A 74 -2.08 1.80 10.96
CA PHE A 74 -2.80 0.60 10.57
C PHE A 74 -2.27 -0.67 11.23
N GLU A 75 -3.09 -1.71 11.25
CA GLU A 75 -2.70 -3.02 11.76
C GLU A 75 -2.26 -3.93 10.60
N ASP A 76 -0.99 -4.34 10.63
CA ASP A 76 -0.37 -5.28 9.70
C ASP A 76 -0.24 -6.66 10.37
N GLY A 77 -1.31 -7.46 10.30
CA GLY A 77 -1.39 -8.74 11.01
C GLY A 77 -1.41 -8.54 12.52
N ASN A 78 -0.30 -8.84 13.20
CA ASN A 78 -0.15 -8.62 14.65
C ASN A 78 0.73 -7.40 14.96
N VAL A 79 1.08 -6.60 13.96
CA VAL A 79 1.97 -5.44 14.11
C VAL A 79 1.19 -4.16 13.86
N ASN A 80 1.01 -3.34 14.90
CA ASN A 80 0.48 -2.00 14.75
C ASN A 80 1.56 -1.08 14.18
N ARG A 81 1.36 -0.62 12.94
CA ARG A 81 2.22 0.33 12.25
C ARG A 81 1.72 1.75 12.50
N ILE A 82 2.64 2.65 12.81
CA ILE A 82 2.34 4.08 12.99
C ILE A 82 2.67 4.82 11.69
N ALA A 83 1.91 5.86 11.35
CA ALA A 83 2.18 6.73 10.22
C ALA A 83 3.64 7.21 10.20
N GLY A 84 4.29 7.10 9.04
CA GLY A 84 5.71 7.40 8.85
C GLY A 84 6.67 6.29 9.29
N GLU A 85 6.20 5.23 9.96
CA GLU A 85 7.03 4.08 10.28
C GLU A 85 7.53 3.41 9.01
N GLU A 86 8.83 3.12 8.97
CA GLU A 86 9.44 2.43 7.85
C GLU A 86 9.89 1.02 8.25
N TRP A 87 9.83 0.10 7.28
CA TRP A 87 10.38 -1.25 7.41
C TRP A 87 10.87 -1.78 6.07
N LEU A 88 11.59 -2.90 6.13
CA LEU A 88 12.08 -3.61 4.96
C LEU A 88 11.30 -4.91 4.78
N PHE A 89 10.87 -5.19 3.56
CA PHE A 89 10.41 -6.51 3.14
C PHE A 89 11.52 -7.17 2.32
N GLU A 90 12.19 -8.16 2.89
CA GLU A 90 13.31 -8.85 2.24
C GLU A 90 12.80 -10.01 1.37
N GLY A 91 13.33 -10.12 0.14
CA GLY A 91 13.02 -11.22 -0.76
C GLY A 91 13.75 -12.53 -0.40
N PRO A 92 13.40 -13.65 -1.04
CA PRO A 92 12.45 -13.75 -2.14
C PRO A 92 10.99 -13.79 -1.66
N GLY A 93 10.13 -12.98 -2.28
CA GLY A 93 8.71 -12.94 -1.90
C GLY A 93 7.86 -12.04 -2.80
N LYS A 94 6.55 -12.29 -2.81
CA LYS A 94 5.57 -11.39 -3.42
C LYS A 94 5.03 -10.48 -2.34
N TYR A 95 5.04 -9.18 -2.62
CA TYR A 95 4.50 -8.21 -1.69
C TYR A 95 3.04 -7.89 -2.05
N PHE A 96 2.15 -8.07 -1.08
CA PHE A 96 0.75 -7.70 -1.22
C PHE A 96 0.61 -6.22 -0.85
N ILE A 97 0.29 -5.40 -1.85
CA ILE A 97 0.14 -3.96 -1.68
C ILE A 97 -1.13 -3.70 -0.88
N SER A 98 -1.01 -2.86 0.16
CA SER A 98 -2.12 -2.30 0.91
C SER A 98 -2.16 -0.79 0.71
N ARG A 99 -3.37 -0.21 0.79
CA ARG A 99 -3.64 1.23 0.63
C ARG A 99 -2.85 2.11 1.59
N LEU A 100 -2.40 1.56 2.72
CA LEU A 100 -1.83 2.33 3.84
C LEU A 100 -0.31 2.47 3.76
N ILE A 101 0.29 2.23 2.59
CA ILE A 101 1.73 2.09 2.41
C ILE A 101 2.18 2.95 1.24
N SER A 102 3.12 3.88 1.46
CA SER A 102 3.68 4.78 0.45
C SER A 102 5.15 4.52 0.20
N GLY A 103 5.57 4.70 -1.06
CA GLY A 103 6.97 4.90 -1.44
C GLY A 103 7.17 6.36 -1.81
N TRP A 104 8.23 7.00 -1.30
CA TRP A 104 8.58 8.39 -1.63
C TRP A 104 9.87 8.44 -2.44
N PHE A 105 9.91 9.23 -3.51
CA PHE A 105 11.14 9.66 -4.20
C PHE A 105 11.04 11.13 -4.67
N GLY A 106 11.77 12.04 -4.02
CA GLY A 106 11.91 13.45 -4.45
C GLY A 106 10.70 14.38 -4.18
N ASN A 107 10.68 15.53 -4.86
CA ASN A 107 9.72 16.65 -4.66
C ASN A 107 8.43 16.53 -5.50
N ASN A 108 8.18 15.41 -6.18
CA ASN A 108 6.98 15.22 -6.99
C ASN A 108 6.12 14.09 -6.40
N LEU A 109 4.83 14.38 -6.22
CA LEU A 109 3.79 13.43 -5.80
C LEU A 109 3.48 12.51 -6.99
N PHE A 110 4.17 11.39 -7.11
CA PHE A 110 3.76 10.34 -8.04
C PHE A 110 2.90 9.32 -7.28
N ASP A 111 1.76 8.96 -7.90
CA ASP A 111 0.92 7.83 -7.54
C ASP A 111 1.80 6.57 -7.32
N LEU A 112 1.32 5.62 -6.51
CA LEU A 112 2.00 4.43 -5.96
C LEU A 112 2.61 3.44 -6.99
N ASP A 113 3.46 3.90 -7.91
CA ASP A 113 4.03 3.11 -9.00
C ASP A 113 5.49 2.70 -8.78
N ILE A 114 6.15 3.14 -7.71
CA ILE A 114 7.54 2.73 -7.44
C ILE A 114 7.72 2.38 -5.97
N ILE A 115 7.43 1.13 -5.65
CA ILE A 115 8.06 0.49 -4.50
C ILE A 115 9.57 0.57 -4.74
N THR A 116 10.31 1.23 -3.84
CA THR A 116 11.77 1.29 -3.95
C THR A 116 12.35 -0.09 -3.67
N ILE A 117 12.78 -0.79 -4.73
CA ILE A 117 13.59 -2.00 -4.64
C ILE A 117 15.01 -1.56 -4.28
N VAL A 118 15.46 -1.85 -3.06
CA VAL A 118 16.87 -1.73 -2.68
C VAL A 118 17.59 -3.00 -3.15
N ALA A 119 18.51 -2.84 -4.09
CA ALA A 119 19.18 -3.92 -4.81
C ALA A 119 20.26 -4.68 -4.00
N ASP A 120 20.44 -4.39 -2.71
CA ASP A 120 21.33 -5.15 -1.83
C ASP A 120 20.87 -5.07 -0.38
N VAL A 121 20.49 -6.20 0.22
CA VAL A 121 20.05 -6.31 1.63
C VAL A 121 21.12 -5.86 2.62
N LYS A 122 22.42 -6.08 2.34
CA LYS A 122 23.50 -5.66 3.25
C LYS A 122 23.61 -4.14 3.30
N THR A 123 23.61 -3.51 2.13
CA THR A 123 23.53 -2.04 1.99
C THR A 123 22.20 -1.51 2.53
N ALA A 124 21.07 -2.19 2.30
CA ALA A 124 19.75 -1.79 2.80
C ALA A 124 19.73 -1.75 4.33
N ARG A 125 20.21 -2.81 5.01
CA ARG A 125 20.26 -2.86 6.48
C ARG A 125 21.19 -1.81 7.06
N SER A 126 22.37 -1.62 6.47
CA SER A 126 23.33 -0.59 6.93
C SER A 126 22.77 0.82 6.73
N LYS A 127 22.22 1.11 5.55
CA LYS A 127 21.65 2.40 5.19
C LYS A 127 20.35 2.69 5.96
N PHE A 128 19.50 1.69 6.19
CA PHE A 128 18.29 1.80 7.02
C PHE A 128 18.64 2.06 8.49
N ARG A 129 19.68 1.42 9.01
CA ARG A 129 20.20 1.68 10.37
C ARG A 129 20.75 3.11 10.48
N LEU A 130 21.53 3.56 9.50
CA LEU A 130 22.02 4.94 9.42
C LEU A 130 20.87 5.95 9.27
N PHE A 131 19.88 5.69 8.41
CA PHE A 131 18.71 6.57 8.24
C PHE A 131 17.88 6.68 9.52
N LYS A 132 17.63 5.58 10.24
CA LYS A 132 16.97 5.65 11.55
C LYS A 132 17.75 6.52 12.55
N ILE A 133 19.08 6.45 12.53
CA ILE A 133 19.94 7.30 13.36
C ILE A 133 19.79 8.79 12.97
N PHE A 134 19.82 9.11 11.67
CA PHE A 134 19.66 10.49 11.19
C PHE A 134 18.26 11.08 11.47
N ASP A 135 17.20 10.27 11.39
CA ASP A 135 15.84 10.71 11.73
C ASP A 135 15.69 10.97 13.24
N THR A 136 16.32 10.13 14.08
CA THR A 136 16.36 10.38 15.53
C THR A 136 17.13 11.64 15.90
N THR A 137 18.17 12.01 15.14
CA THR A 137 18.89 13.28 15.38
C THR A 137 18.09 14.51 14.94
N ARG A 138 17.25 14.39 13.90
CA ARG A 138 16.39 15.49 13.44
C ARG A 138 15.26 15.82 14.42
N LYS A 139 14.70 14.80 15.09
CA LYS A 139 13.72 14.99 16.17
C LYS A 139 14.27 15.63 17.45
N TYR A 140 15.60 15.75 17.58
CA TYR A 140 16.23 16.40 18.74
C TYR A 140 16.58 17.87 18.49
N ASP A 141 16.51 18.36 17.25
CA ASP A 141 16.94 19.72 16.86
C ASP A 141 15.78 20.74 16.78
N GLU A 142 14.54 20.31 17.04
CA GLU A 142 13.35 21.18 17.08
C GLU A 142 12.88 21.49 18.52
N ARG A 143 13.78 21.38 19.51
CA ARG A 143 13.54 21.83 20.89
C ARG A 143 14.49 22.96 21.29
N PHE A 144 14.50 24.06 20.55
CA PHE A 144 14.93 25.38 21.02
C PHE A 144 14.13 26.48 20.31
#